data_AF-A0A1I3Z8V1-F1
#
_entry.id   AF-A0A1I3Z8V1-F1
#
_cell.length_a   1.000
_cell.length_b   1.000
_cell.length_c   1.000
_cell.angle_alpha   90.00
_cell.angle_beta   90.00
_cell.angle_gamma   90.00
#
_symmetry.space_group_name_H-M   'P 1'
#
loop_
_entity.id
_entity.type
_entity.pdbx_description
1 polymer ?
#
loop_
_entity_poly.entity_id
_entity_poly.type
_entity_poly.pdbx_seq_one_letter_code
_entity_poly.pdbx_strand_id
1 'polypeptide(L)' 'MSDDSQTRLDEVICDCSGTTRSKIESLFEQGIVDIDTISRKTGAVSGCGSCEWDIEALLDELVQQHS' A
#
# COMPACT_ATOMS: atom_id res chain seq x y z
N MET A 1 17.57 -16.39 13.49
CA MET A 1 17.15 -14.98 13.57
C MET A 1 15.93 -14.91 12.69
N SER A 2 14.78 -15.09 13.32
CA SER A 2 13.48 -15.16 12.67
C SER A 2 12.90 -13.76 12.73
N ASP A 3 12.67 -13.12 11.58
CA ASP A 3 11.39 -12.48 11.22
C ASP A 3 11.58 -11.67 9.92
N ASP A 4 11.42 -12.35 8.78
CA ASP A 4 11.47 -11.73 7.44
C ASP A 4 10.18 -10.93 7.13
N SER A 5 9.11 -11.19 7.89
CA SER A 5 7.78 -10.66 7.65
C SER A 5 7.56 -9.24 8.19
N GLN A 6 8.13 -8.89 9.35
CA GLN A 6 7.98 -7.53 9.93
C GLN A 6 8.69 -6.45 9.10
N THR A 7 9.80 -6.77 8.42
CA THR A 7 10.56 -5.78 7.65
C THR A 7 9.78 -5.27 6.43
N ARG A 8 8.89 -6.08 5.85
CA ARG A 8 8.08 -5.69 4.68
C ARG A 8 6.90 -4.77 5.04
N LEU A 9 6.43 -4.76 6.29
CA LEU A 9 5.28 -3.93 6.70
C LEU A 9 5.67 -2.46 6.89
N ASP A 10 6.91 -2.20 7.28
CA ASP A 10 7.47 -0.86 7.44
C ASP A 10 8.04 -0.29 6.13
N GLU A 11 7.94 -1.05 5.02
CA GLU A 11 8.36 -0.60 3.70
C GLU A 11 7.56 0.63 3.28
N VAL A 12 8.26 1.73 3.00
CA VAL A 12 7.66 2.96 2.48
C VAL A 12 7.41 2.77 0.99
N ILE A 13 6.14 2.76 0.60
CA ILE A 13 5.68 2.65 -0.79
C ILE A 13 5.63 4.03 -1.45
N CYS A 14 5.30 5.09 -0.69
CA CYS A 14 5.31 6.47 -1.19
C CYS A 14 6.22 7.36 -0.36
N ASP A 15 7.36 7.74 -0.90
CA ASP A 15 8.31 8.64 -0.24
C ASP A 15 7.75 10.04 0.00
N CYS A 16 6.81 10.51 -0.84
CA CYS A 16 6.25 11.86 -0.71
C CYS A 16 5.33 12.01 0.50
N SER A 17 4.47 11.02 0.75
CA SER A 17 3.52 11.04 1.87
C SER A 17 3.99 10.21 3.07
N GLY A 18 5.02 9.39 2.91
CA GLY A 18 5.45 8.40 3.90
C GLY A 18 4.47 7.22 4.00
N THR A 19 3.69 6.93 2.96
CA THR A 19 2.73 5.83 2.99
C THR A 19 3.48 4.50 2.97
N THR A 20 3.23 3.65 3.96
CA THR A 20 3.85 2.33 4.09
C THR A 20 2.97 1.21 3.51
N ARG A 21 3.57 0.05 3.25
CA ARG A 21 2.87 -1.17 2.84
C ARG A 21 1.80 -1.57 3.84
N SER A 22 2.13 -1.59 5.13
CA SER A 22 1.18 -1.86 6.23
C SER A 22 -0.06 -0.95 6.19
N LYS A 23 0.11 0.31 5.79
CA LYS A 23 -1.01 1.25 5.68
C LYS A 23 -1.95 0.86 4.54
N ILE A 24 -1.42 0.43 3.40
CA ILE A 24 -2.21 -0.03 2.25
C ILE A 24 -2.91 -1.35 2.59
N GLU A 25 -2.20 -2.32 3.17
CA GLU A 25 -2.78 -3.60 3.61
C GLU A 25 -3.93 -3.39 4.61
N SER A 26 -3.74 -2.52 5.60
CA SER A 26 -4.81 -2.17 6.56
C SER A 26 -6.05 -1.57 5.88
N LEU A 27 -5.88 -0.80 4.80
CA LEU A 27 -7.00 -0.26 4.03
C LEU A 27 -7.68 -1.36 3.19
N PHE A 28 -6.90 -2.26 2.61
CA PHE A 28 -7.40 -3.42 1.89
C PHE A 28 -8.27 -4.32 2.79
N GLU A 29 -7.83 -4.59 4.02
CA GLU A 29 -8.60 -5.35 5.02
C GLU A 29 -9.93 -4.67 5.40
N GLN A 30 -10.02 -3.35 5.26
CA GLN A 30 -11.27 -2.58 5.42
C GLN A 30 -12.17 -2.62 4.18
N GLY A 31 -11.77 -3.36 3.13
CA GLY A 31 -12.47 -3.44 1.85
C GLY A 31 -12.16 -2.29 0.90
N ILE A 32 -11.13 -1.49 1.18
CA ILE A 32 -10.74 -0.36 0.32
C ILE A 32 -9.68 -0.85 -0.67
N VAL A 33 -10.12 -1.08 -1.91
CA VAL A 33 -9.27 -1.53 -3.03
C VAL A 33 -9.14 -0.48 -4.14
N ASP A 34 -9.69 0.72 -3.91
CA ASP A 34 -9.75 1.81 -4.87
C ASP A 34 -8.60 2.81 -4.64
N ILE A 35 -7.79 3.04 -5.67
CA ILE A 35 -6.60 3.90 -5.58
C ILE A 35 -6.96 5.36 -5.26
N ASP A 36 -8.09 5.85 -5.77
CA ASP A 36 -8.58 7.19 -5.48
C ASP A 36 -8.90 7.36 -3.98
N THR A 37 -9.55 6.36 -3.39
CA THR A 37 -9.87 6.35 -1.96
C THR A 37 -8.63 6.19 -1.10
N ILE A 38 -7.66 5.37 -1.52
CA ILE A 38 -6.37 5.22 -0.87
C ILE A 38 -5.59 6.53 -0.91
N SER A 39 -5.55 7.21 -2.06
CA SER A 39 -4.93 8.52 -2.22
C SER A 39 -5.52 9.54 -1.25
N ARG A 40 -6.85 9.65 -1.19
CA ARG A 40 -7.54 10.55 -0.24
C ARG A 40 -7.24 10.25 1.23
N LYS A 41 -7.02 8.98 1.59
CA LYS A 41 -6.80 8.56 2.98
C LYS A 41 -5.34 8.60 3.42
N THR A 42 -4.40 8.54 2.47
CA THR A 42 -2.97 8.39 2.77
C THR A 42 -2.11 9.52 2.21
N GLY A 43 -2.60 10.28 1.23
CA GLY A 43 -1.81 11.25 0.47
C GLY A 43 -0.89 10.61 -0.56
N ALA A 44 -0.91 9.28 -0.73
CA ALA A 44 -0.18 8.63 -1.80
C ALA A 44 -0.75 9.04 -3.18
N VAL A 45 0.08 9.00 -4.22
CA VAL A 45 -0.28 9.33 -5.61
C VAL A 45 -0.67 10.81 -5.85
N SER A 46 -1.00 11.60 -4.83
CA SER A 46 -1.39 13.01 -4.98
C SER A 46 -0.21 13.98 -5.19
N GLY A 47 1.03 13.51 -5.05
CA GLY A 47 2.25 14.31 -5.17
C GLY A 47 2.96 14.10 -6.52
N CYS A 48 3.94 13.19 -6.54
CA CYS A 48 4.74 12.87 -7.73
C CYS A 48 4.14 11.76 -8.61
N GLY A 49 3.22 10.96 -8.07
CA GLY A 49 2.61 9.81 -8.75
C GLY A 49 3.53 8.59 -8.94
N SER A 50 4.78 8.62 -8.50
CA SER A 50 5.73 7.52 -8.79
C SER A 50 5.34 6.18 -8.15
N CYS A 51 4.62 6.22 -7.02
CA CYS A 51 4.19 5.05 -6.27
C CYS A 51 2.86 4.45 -6.75
N GLU A 52 2.26 5.00 -7.81
CA GLU A 52 0.95 4.54 -8.32
C GLU A 52 1.00 3.07 -8.71
N TRP A 53 1.95 2.70 -9.56
CA TRP A 53 2.16 1.32 -10.00
C TRP A 53 2.47 0.36 -8.86
N ASP A 54 3.25 0.79 -7.87
CA ASP A 54 3.58 -0.05 -6.71
C ASP A 54 2.35 -0.34 -5.84
N ILE A 55 1.46 0.65 -5.68
CA ILE A 55 0.20 0.49 -4.96
C ILE A 55 -0.75 -0.43 -5.72
N GLU A 56 -0.90 -0.25 -7.03
CA GLU A 56 -1.74 -1.13 -7.86
C GLU A 56 -1.25 -2.58 -7.81
N ALA A 57 0.07 -2.79 -8.00
CA ALA A 57 0.67 -4.12 -7.93
C ALA A 57 0.47 -4.78 -6.55
N LEU A 58 0.59 -4.00 -5.47
CA LEU A 58 0.33 -4.49 -4.12
C LEU A 58 -1.14 -4.89 -3.92
N LEU A 59 -2.09 -4.08 -4.41
CA LEU A 59 -3.51 -4.41 -4.31
C LEU A 59 -3.84 -5.68 -5.09
N ASP A 60 -3.30 -5.83 -6.30
CA ASP A 60 -3.46 -7.04 -7.11
C ASP A 60 -2.87 -8.28 -6.41
N GLU A 61 -1.70 -8.16 -5.79
CA GLU A 61 -1.11 -9.22 -4.96
C GLU A 61 -2.06 -9.62 -3.82
N LEU A 62 -2.59 -8.64 -3.08
CA LEU A 62 -3.49 -8.88 -1.95
C LEU A 62 -4.81 -9.52 -2.37
N VAL A 63 -5.40 -9.09 -3.50
CA VAL A 63 -6.60 -9.72 -4.07
C VAL A 63 -6.32 -11.19 -4.39
N GLN A 64 -5.19 -11.49 -5.04
CA GLN A 64 -4.83 -12.87 -5.39
C GLN A 64 -4.55 -13.74 -4.16
N GLN A 65 -3.97 -13.17 -3.09
CA GLN A 65 -3.71 -13.87 -1.83
C GLN A 65 -4.99 -14.17 -1.03
N HIS A 66 -6.03 -13.36 -1.19
CA HIS A 66 -7.34 -13.53 -0.54
C HIS A 66 -8.39 -14.23 -1.43
N SER A 67 -7.98 -14.80 -2.58
CA SER A 67 -8.83 -15.54 -3.53
C SER A 67 -9.08 -16.99 -3.14
#